data_AF-A0A4U2PS97-F1
#
_entry.id   AF-A0A4U2PS97-F1
#
_cell.length_a   1.000
_cell.length_b   1.000
_cell.length_c   1.000
_cell.angle_alpha   90.00
_cell.angle_beta   90.00
_cell.angle_gamma   90.00
#
_symmetry.space_group_name_H-M   'P 1'
#
loop_
_entity.id
_entity.type
_entity.pdbx_description
1 polymer ?
#
loop_
_entity_poly.entity_id
_entity_poly.type
_entity_poly.pdbx_seq_one_letter_code
_entity_poly.pdbx_strand_id
1 'polypeptide(L)'
;MSIVAKDRFTYQHLHVTWPYGKLRLTHVHMSHELGEHARLVITGSLEADQADTIITKASSDDKIELWYSDAKERKHPLFMGQLYCVDVQHLHQEIVVNLDVISHSFKLDTQLKNRSFQHIHQKYVDIVDAVLADYKGSDKIDEAFEKKATDQFIMQYQETDWTFLKRLASHVGALLVPNIVSHHAQIWIGIPQARQHIQLKEVPFTLQRKIAPYLDQEANGWKSAAIGDYTRYTFEWDQMLQLGDEVKRNHETYVITKREGQLIRG
;
A
#
# COMPACT_ATOMS: atom_id res chain seq x y z
N MET A 1 12.19 8.84 8.98
CA MET A 1 12.16 9.90 7.94
C MET A 1 11.69 9.30 6.62
N SER A 2 10.80 9.97 5.90
CA SER A 2 10.06 9.39 4.79
C SER A 2 10.24 10.13 3.47
N ILE A 3 10.16 9.39 2.37
CA ILE A 3 10.30 9.92 1.01
C ILE A 3 9.12 9.48 0.13
N VAL A 4 8.64 10.39 -0.73
CA VAL A 4 7.67 10.12 -1.82
C VAL A 4 8.35 10.30 -3.18
N ALA A 5 8.29 9.27 -4.04
CA ALA A 5 8.68 9.32 -5.45
C ALA A 5 7.43 9.31 -6.36
N LYS A 6 7.50 10.03 -7.49
CA LYS A 6 6.50 10.03 -8.57
C LYS A 6 7.08 9.46 -9.86
N ASP A 7 6.49 8.38 -10.37
CA ASP A 7 6.94 7.67 -11.57
C ASP A 7 6.38 8.26 -12.89
N ARG A 8 7.15 8.21 -13.99
CA ARG A 8 6.71 8.58 -15.35
C ARG A 8 6.69 7.36 -16.28
N PHE A 9 5.51 6.96 -16.76
CA PHE A 9 5.33 5.92 -17.78
C PHE A 9 4.66 6.50 -19.03
N THR A 10 5.11 6.11 -20.22
CA THR A 10 4.45 6.48 -21.49
C THR A 10 3.15 5.68 -21.67
N TYR A 11 2.07 6.38 -22.04
CA TYR A 11 0.68 5.89 -22.16
C TYR A 11 0.49 4.54 -22.88
N GLN A 12 1.35 4.24 -23.88
CA GLN A 12 1.13 3.12 -24.80
C GLN A 12 1.35 1.72 -24.19
N HIS A 13 1.97 1.63 -23.01
CA HIS A 13 2.28 0.34 -22.39
C HIS A 13 1.51 0.07 -21.11
N LEU A 14 0.58 0.95 -20.69
CA LEU A 14 -0.19 0.78 -19.46
C LEU A 14 -1.53 0.10 -19.74
N HIS A 15 -1.82 -0.95 -18.98
CA HIS A 15 -3.00 -1.78 -19.17
C HIS A 15 -3.72 -2.03 -17.85
N VAL A 16 -5.04 -2.15 -17.93
CA VAL A 16 -5.90 -2.54 -16.80
C VAL A 16 -6.63 -3.83 -17.16
N THR A 17 -6.57 -4.79 -16.25
CA THR A 17 -7.39 -6.00 -16.27
C THR A 17 -8.50 -5.84 -15.24
N TRP A 18 -9.74 -6.00 -15.70
CA TRP A 18 -10.96 -5.99 -14.90
C TRP A 18 -12.07 -6.76 -15.65
N PRO A 19 -13.18 -7.18 -15.00
CA PRO A 19 -14.15 -8.10 -15.61
C PRO A 19 -15.10 -7.49 -16.67
N TYR A 20 -15.15 -6.17 -16.82
CA TYR A 20 -16.21 -5.46 -17.55
C TYR A 20 -15.76 -4.87 -18.90
N GLY A 21 -14.85 -5.57 -19.58
CA GLY A 21 -14.41 -5.24 -20.94
C GLY A 21 -13.15 -4.38 -20.99
N LYS A 22 -12.93 -3.68 -22.10
CA LYS A 22 -11.72 -2.88 -22.31
C LYS A 22 -11.93 -1.45 -21.82
N LEU A 23 -11.10 -1.01 -20.88
CA LEU A 23 -11.14 0.34 -20.34
C LEU A 23 -10.17 1.27 -21.07
N ARG A 24 -10.67 2.37 -21.63
CA ARG A 24 -9.81 3.44 -22.17
C ARG A 24 -9.41 4.38 -21.05
N LEU A 25 -8.18 4.24 -20.56
CA LEU A 25 -7.68 4.99 -19.41
C LEU A 25 -7.60 6.50 -19.71
N THR A 26 -8.13 7.30 -18.79
CA THR A 26 -8.05 8.76 -18.82
C THR A 26 -7.29 9.32 -17.63
N HIS A 27 -7.46 8.72 -16.45
CA HIS A 27 -6.75 9.06 -15.23
C HIS A 27 -6.34 7.79 -14.49
N VAL A 28 -5.14 7.80 -13.91
CA VAL A 28 -4.66 6.73 -13.03
C VAL A 28 -3.88 7.40 -11.91
N HIS A 29 -4.22 7.04 -10.67
CA HIS A 29 -3.52 7.47 -9.47
C HIS A 29 -3.34 6.28 -8.53
N MET A 30 -2.09 5.91 -8.26
CA MET A 30 -1.72 4.86 -7.31
C MET A 30 -1.08 5.50 -6.08
N SER A 31 -1.43 5.03 -4.88
CA SER A 31 -0.76 5.39 -3.63
C SER A 31 -0.41 4.13 -2.85
N HIS A 32 0.84 4.04 -2.39
CA HIS A 32 1.32 2.95 -1.55
C HIS A 32 2.19 3.54 -0.43
N GLU A 33 1.80 3.33 0.82
CA GLU A 33 2.45 3.92 2.00
C GLU A 33 2.56 2.88 3.14
N LEU A 34 3.65 2.96 3.91
CA LEU A 34 3.82 2.13 5.11
C LEU A 34 2.66 2.36 6.08
N GLY A 35 2.13 1.29 6.64
CA GLY A 35 1.07 1.29 7.63
C GLY A 35 -0.34 1.42 7.06
N GLU A 36 -0.49 1.60 5.74
CA GLU A 36 -1.77 1.86 5.08
C GLU A 36 -2.08 0.82 4.01
N HIS A 37 -3.38 0.61 3.72
CA HIS A 37 -3.77 -0.14 2.53
C HIS A 37 -3.42 0.67 1.28
N ALA A 38 -2.88 0.00 0.26
CA ALA A 38 -2.59 0.68 -0.99
C ALA A 38 -3.88 0.93 -1.77
N ARG A 39 -3.92 2.05 -2.47
CA ARG A 39 -5.09 2.52 -3.23
C ARG A 39 -4.72 2.77 -4.68
N LEU A 40 -5.64 2.46 -5.58
CA LEU A 40 -5.55 2.74 -7.00
C LEU A 40 -6.88 3.34 -7.45
N VAL A 41 -6.82 4.57 -7.94
CA VAL A 41 -7.95 5.26 -8.55
C VAL A 41 -7.75 5.26 -10.05
N ILE A 42 -8.74 4.76 -10.80
CA ILE A 42 -8.73 4.76 -12.26
C ILE A 42 -9.99 5.45 -12.76
N THR A 43 -9.83 6.39 -13.69
CA THR A 43 -10.93 6.86 -14.52
C THR A 43 -10.70 6.39 -15.95
N GLY A 44 -11.76 5.91 -16.59
CA GLY A 44 -11.71 5.56 -18.00
C GLY A 44 -13.09 5.53 -18.64
N SER A 45 -13.12 5.47 -19.97
CA SER A 45 -14.36 5.27 -20.72
C SER A 45 -14.46 3.88 -21.34
N LEU A 46 -15.70 3.44 -21.53
CA LEU A 46 -16.03 2.20 -22.21
C LEU A 46 -17.37 2.34 -22.97
N GLU A 47 -17.69 1.34 -23.78
CA GLU A 47 -18.93 1.28 -24.57
C GLU A 47 -20.17 1.28 -23.66
N ALA A 48 -21.24 1.91 -24.13
CA ALA A 48 -22.41 2.22 -23.30
C ALA A 48 -23.20 1.00 -22.80
N ASP A 49 -23.03 -0.17 -23.41
CA ASP A 49 -23.80 -1.39 -23.13
C ASP A 49 -23.40 -2.12 -21.83
N GLN A 50 -22.32 -1.71 -21.16
CA GLN A 50 -21.82 -2.39 -19.96
C GLN A 50 -22.37 -1.85 -18.63
N ALA A 51 -23.02 -0.68 -18.62
CA ALA A 51 -23.38 0.02 -17.38
C ALA A 51 -24.25 -0.82 -16.43
N ASP A 52 -25.33 -1.41 -16.94
CA ASP A 52 -26.25 -2.24 -16.17
C ASP A 52 -25.54 -3.48 -15.60
N THR A 53 -24.61 -4.05 -16.37
CA THR A 53 -23.82 -5.21 -15.95
C THR A 53 -22.89 -4.85 -14.80
N ILE A 54 -22.23 -3.70 -14.86
CA ILE A 54 -21.33 -3.22 -13.81
C ILE A 54 -22.13 -3.02 -12.53
N ILE A 55 -23.22 -2.24 -12.55
CA ILE A 55 -23.99 -1.95 -11.33
C ILE A 55 -24.60 -3.21 -10.72
N THR A 56 -24.99 -4.19 -11.53
CA THR A 56 -25.61 -5.43 -11.03
C THR A 56 -24.60 -6.45 -10.50
N LYS A 57 -23.39 -6.50 -11.07
CA LYS A 57 -22.43 -7.59 -10.79
C LYS A 57 -21.16 -7.16 -10.07
N ALA A 58 -20.84 -5.87 -10.06
CA ALA A 58 -19.62 -5.35 -9.44
C ALA A 58 -19.57 -5.69 -7.96
N SER A 59 -18.45 -6.25 -7.52
CA SER A 59 -18.29 -6.73 -6.16
C SER A 59 -16.84 -6.70 -5.70
N SER A 60 -16.63 -6.87 -4.39
CA SER A 60 -15.29 -7.00 -3.81
C SER A 60 -14.50 -8.23 -4.27
N ASP A 61 -15.15 -9.17 -4.98
CA ASP A 61 -14.47 -10.33 -5.57
C ASP A 61 -13.80 -10.02 -6.91
N ASP A 62 -14.11 -8.84 -7.50
CA ASP A 62 -13.53 -8.40 -8.75
C ASP A 62 -12.05 -8.08 -8.57
N LYS A 63 -11.22 -8.89 -9.24
CA LYS A 63 -9.79 -8.72 -9.29
C LYS A 63 -9.44 -7.67 -10.33
N ILE A 64 -8.83 -6.59 -9.87
CA ILE A 64 -8.37 -5.50 -10.73
C ILE A 64 -6.85 -5.45 -10.71
N GLU A 65 -6.26 -5.41 -11.89
CA GLU A 65 -4.81 -5.33 -12.06
C GLU A 65 -4.44 -4.12 -12.93
N LEU A 66 -3.49 -3.31 -12.46
CA LEU A 66 -2.75 -2.35 -13.26
C LEU A 66 -1.37 -2.94 -13.57
N TRP A 67 -0.97 -2.93 -14.83
CA TRP A 67 0.31 -3.50 -15.26
C TRP A 67 0.85 -2.78 -16.49
N TYR A 68 2.15 -2.94 -16.75
CA TYR A 68 2.76 -2.45 -17.99
C TYR A 68 3.44 -3.55 -18.79
N SER A 69 3.55 -3.34 -20.09
CA SER A 69 4.32 -4.17 -21.02
C SER A 69 5.72 -3.57 -21.25
N ASP A 70 6.77 -4.38 -21.13
CA ASP A 70 8.12 -3.95 -21.52
C ASP A 70 8.36 -4.08 -23.03
N ALA A 71 9.54 -3.65 -23.51
CA ALA A 71 9.91 -3.74 -24.94
C ALA A 71 9.95 -5.17 -25.52
N LYS A 72 9.85 -6.20 -24.66
CA LYS A 72 9.76 -7.62 -25.04
C LYS A 72 8.34 -8.17 -24.83
N GLU A 73 7.34 -7.29 -24.69
CA GLU A 73 5.94 -7.60 -24.42
C GLU A 73 5.70 -8.41 -23.12
N ARG A 74 6.63 -8.37 -22.17
CA ARG A 74 6.45 -9.05 -20.88
C ARG A 74 5.58 -8.21 -19.96
N LYS A 75 4.61 -8.87 -19.32
CA LYS A 75 3.70 -8.28 -18.34
C LYS A 75 4.42 -8.04 -17.01
N HIS A 76 4.38 -6.81 -16.53
CA HIS A 76 4.92 -6.41 -15.22
C HIS A 76 3.81 -5.76 -14.38
N PRO A 77 3.37 -6.40 -13.29
CA PRO A 77 2.31 -5.85 -12.45
C PRO A 77 2.78 -4.62 -11.66
N LEU A 78 1.94 -3.60 -11.62
CA LEU A 78 2.13 -2.39 -10.83
C LEU A 78 1.25 -2.40 -9.59
N PHE A 79 0.02 -2.91 -9.73
CA PHE A 79 -0.95 -3.00 -8.65
C PHE A 79 -1.94 -4.14 -8.91
N MET A 80 -2.27 -4.89 -7.88
CA MET A 80 -3.28 -5.94 -7.85
C MET A 80 -4.15 -5.72 -6.61
N GLY A 81 -5.45 -5.52 -6.83
CA GLY A 81 -6.38 -5.21 -5.77
C GLY A 81 -7.77 -5.79 -6.02
N GLN A 82 -8.69 -5.39 -5.16
CA GLN A 82 -10.11 -5.66 -5.29
C GLN A 82 -10.87 -4.36 -5.47
N LEU A 83 -12.01 -4.45 -6.15
CA LEU A 83 -12.91 -3.31 -6.26
C LEU A 83 -13.38 -2.87 -4.86
N TYR A 84 -13.27 -1.58 -4.59
CA TYR A 84 -13.74 -0.94 -3.36
C TYR A 84 -14.94 -0.03 -3.62
N CYS A 85 -14.90 0.74 -4.70
CA CYS A 85 -16.00 1.57 -5.16
C CYS A 85 -15.99 1.65 -6.69
N VAL A 86 -17.17 1.68 -7.30
CA VAL A 86 -17.33 2.00 -8.72
C VAL A 86 -18.43 3.05 -8.88
N ASP A 87 -18.10 4.12 -9.57
CA ASP A 87 -19.06 5.13 -10.02
C ASP A 87 -19.19 5.04 -11.54
N VAL A 88 -20.42 4.95 -12.03
CA VAL A 88 -20.72 4.89 -13.48
C VAL A 88 -21.50 6.15 -13.88
N GLN A 89 -20.99 6.87 -14.87
CA GLN A 89 -21.62 8.06 -15.44
C GLN A 89 -21.96 7.83 -16.90
N HIS A 90 -23.22 8.02 -17.27
CA HIS A 90 -23.68 7.92 -18.66
C HIS A 90 -23.44 9.24 -19.41
N LEU A 91 -22.67 9.20 -20.49
CA LEU A 91 -22.40 10.33 -21.37
C LEU A 91 -22.72 9.98 -22.82
N HIS A 92 -23.94 10.27 -23.27
CA HIS A 92 -24.41 10.03 -24.64
C HIS A 92 -24.08 8.62 -25.19
N GLN A 93 -22.94 8.49 -25.90
CA GLN A 93 -22.50 7.28 -26.60
C GLN A 93 -21.40 6.49 -25.85
N GLU A 94 -20.86 7.02 -24.75
CA GLU A 94 -19.90 6.33 -23.90
C GLU A 94 -20.34 6.38 -22.43
N ILE A 95 -19.81 5.48 -21.61
CA ILE A 95 -19.91 5.63 -20.15
C ILE A 95 -18.51 5.88 -19.60
N VAL A 96 -18.45 6.73 -18.59
CA VAL A 96 -17.24 7.00 -17.82
C VAL A 96 -17.37 6.26 -16.50
N VAL A 97 -16.33 5.52 -16.14
CA VAL A 97 -16.24 4.82 -14.86
C VAL A 97 -15.10 5.38 -14.02
N ASN A 98 -15.37 5.54 -12.73
CA ASN A 98 -14.35 5.79 -11.72
C ASN A 98 -14.26 4.55 -10.84
N LEU A 99 -13.09 3.93 -10.79
CA LEU A 99 -12.79 2.77 -9.97
C LEU A 99 -11.92 3.22 -8.80
N ASP A 100 -12.37 2.97 -7.57
CA ASP A 100 -11.50 2.92 -6.39
C ASP A 100 -11.20 1.45 -6.11
N VAL A 101 -9.91 1.12 -6.14
CA VAL A 101 -9.39 -0.22 -5.94
C VAL A 101 -8.49 -0.21 -4.72
N ILE A 102 -8.70 -1.15 -3.81
CA ILE A 102 -7.89 -1.31 -2.59
C ILE A 102 -7.07 -2.60 -2.65
N SER A 103 -5.86 -2.58 -2.08
CA SER A 103 -5.02 -3.78 -1.98
C SER A 103 -5.72 -4.91 -1.21
N HIS A 104 -5.40 -6.17 -1.54
CA HIS A 104 -5.99 -7.36 -0.92
C HIS A 104 -5.75 -7.48 0.60
N SER A 105 -4.80 -6.71 1.17
CA SER A 105 -4.66 -6.57 2.63
C SER A 105 -5.90 -6.01 3.31
N PHE A 106 -6.79 -5.33 2.60
CA PHE A 106 -8.07 -4.85 3.13
C PHE A 106 -8.95 -5.98 3.66
N LYS A 107 -8.79 -7.21 3.17
CA LYS A 107 -9.49 -8.39 3.71
C LYS A 107 -9.25 -8.58 5.21
N LEU A 108 -8.08 -8.17 5.71
CA LEU A 108 -7.73 -8.19 7.13
C LEU A 108 -8.49 -7.10 7.92
N ASP A 109 -9.07 -6.10 7.25
CA ASP A 109 -9.71 -4.93 7.85
C ASP A 109 -11.25 -4.93 7.71
N THR A 110 -11.85 -6.10 7.47
CA THR A 110 -13.29 -6.22 7.18
C THR A 110 -14.16 -6.65 8.38
N GLN A 111 -13.59 -7.36 9.35
CA GLN A 111 -14.36 -7.98 10.44
C GLN A 111 -13.67 -7.75 11.79
N LEU A 112 -14.45 -7.33 12.78
CA LEU A 112 -14.00 -7.29 14.18
C LEU A 112 -13.86 -8.70 14.72
N LYS A 113 -12.72 -9.00 15.36
CA LYS A 113 -12.45 -10.31 15.94
C LYS A 113 -12.09 -10.21 17.42
N ASN A 114 -12.21 -11.35 18.09
CA ASN A 114 -11.82 -11.53 19.48
C ASN A 114 -10.96 -12.80 19.57
N ARG A 115 -9.68 -12.65 19.92
CA ARG A 115 -8.74 -13.75 20.09
C ARG A 115 -7.87 -13.51 21.31
N SER A 116 -7.52 -14.59 22.03
CA SER A 116 -6.63 -14.54 23.18
C SER A 116 -5.36 -15.34 22.91
N PHE A 117 -4.21 -14.72 23.09
CA PHE A 117 -2.89 -15.35 23.02
C PHE A 117 -2.27 -15.33 24.42
N GLN A 118 -2.49 -16.42 25.15
CA GLN A 118 -2.21 -16.53 26.59
C GLN A 118 -0.76 -16.92 26.92
N HIS A 119 -0.06 -17.53 25.98
CA HIS A 119 1.32 -17.98 26.18
C HIS A 119 2.28 -16.80 26.07
N ILE A 120 2.78 -16.32 27.20
CA ILE A 120 3.67 -15.13 27.26
C ILE A 120 5.01 -15.33 26.55
N HIS A 121 5.45 -16.57 26.34
CA HIS A 121 6.68 -16.89 25.60
C HIS A 121 6.42 -17.21 24.11
N GLN A 122 5.18 -17.03 23.64
CA GLN A 122 4.85 -17.14 22.22
C GLN A 122 5.55 -16.03 21.44
N LYS A 123 6.05 -16.34 20.24
CA LYS A 123 6.69 -15.33 19.41
C LYS A 123 5.65 -14.47 18.71
N TYR A 124 6.00 -13.23 18.45
CA TYR A 124 5.20 -12.33 17.63
C TYR A 124 4.83 -12.97 16.28
N VAL A 125 5.81 -13.60 15.63
CA VAL A 125 5.64 -14.26 14.33
C VAL A 125 4.56 -15.36 14.37
N ASP A 126 4.49 -16.14 15.46
CA ASP A 126 3.53 -17.23 15.64
C ASP A 126 2.10 -16.68 15.80
N ILE A 127 1.95 -15.52 16.45
CA ILE A 127 0.65 -14.82 16.56
C ILE A 127 0.19 -14.37 15.18
N VAL A 128 1.09 -13.80 14.37
CA VAL A 128 0.73 -13.38 13.01
C VAL A 128 0.34 -14.58 12.15
N ASP A 129 1.04 -15.70 12.26
CA ASP A 129 0.67 -16.93 11.55
C ASP A 129 -0.73 -17.41 11.92
N ALA A 130 -1.07 -17.39 13.20
CA ALA A 130 -2.40 -17.76 13.67
C ALA A 130 -3.50 -16.82 13.11
N VAL A 131 -3.21 -15.53 12.97
CA VAL A 131 -4.15 -14.55 12.38
C VAL A 131 -4.32 -14.78 10.88
N LEU A 132 -3.21 -14.98 10.16
CA LEU A 132 -3.22 -15.11 8.70
C LEU A 132 -3.78 -16.46 8.22
N ALA A 133 -3.78 -17.50 9.06
CA ALA A 133 -4.33 -18.82 8.76
C ALA A 133 -5.81 -18.80 8.32
N ASP A 134 -6.58 -17.79 8.73
CA ASP A 134 -7.97 -17.59 8.30
C ASP A 134 -8.11 -17.20 6.82
N TYR A 135 -7.02 -16.78 6.16
CA TYR A 135 -7.03 -16.17 4.84
C TYR A 135 -6.25 -17.01 3.83
N LYS A 136 -6.95 -17.65 2.88
CA LYS A 136 -6.30 -18.53 1.89
C LYS A 136 -5.24 -17.80 1.04
N GLY A 137 -4.01 -18.33 1.08
CA GLY A 137 -2.87 -17.82 0.32
C GLY A 137 -2.26 -16.52 0.87
N SER A 138 -2.73 -16.06 2.04
CA SER A 138 -2.05 -15.03 2.81
C SER A 138 -0.64 -15.51 3.18
N ASP A 139 0.25 -14.55 3.40
CA ASP A 139 1.61 -14.82 3.83
C ASP A 139 2.22 -13.55 4.43
N LYS A 140 3.36 -13.70 5.08
CA LYS A 140 4.11 -12.58 5.64
C LYS A 140 5.60 -12.69 5.37
N ILE A 141 6.23 -11.53 5.27
CA ILE A 141 7.69 -11.40 5.40
C ILE A 141 7.95 -10.58 6.67
N ASP A 142 8.70 -11.17 7.60
CA ASP A 142 9.05 -10.56 8.88
C ASP A 142 10.48 -9.98 8.82
N GLU A 143 10.58 -8.66 8.82
CA GLU A 143 11.84 -7.90 8.87
C GLU A 143 12.00 -7.16 10.21
N ALA A 144 11.16 -7.44 11.22
CA ALA A 144 11.06 -6.61 12.42
C ALA A 144 11.05 -7.37 13.74
N PHE A 145 10.42 -8.55 13.82
CA PHE A 145 10.26 -9.22 15.10
C PHE A 145 11.50 -9.99 15.56
N GLU A 146 12.45 -10.32 14.69
CA GLU A 146 13.73 -10.97 15.04
C GLU A 146 13.60 -12.18 15.99
N LYS A 147 12.51 -12.96 15.86
CA LYS A 147 12.15 -14.10 16.76
C LYS A 147 11.81 -13.72 18.21
N LYS A 148 11.55 -12.45 18.50
CA LYS A 148 11.17 -11.93 19.82
C LYS A 148 9.88 -12.56 20.34
N ALA A 149 9.87 -12.90 21.63
CA ALA A 149 8.67 -13.31 22.36
C ALA A 149 7.80 -12.10 22.71
N THR A 150 6.50 -12.30 22.92
CA THR A 150 5.64 -11.21 23.37
C THR A 150 5.95 -10.77 24.78
N ASP A 151 6.44 -11.70 25.62
CA ASP A 151 6.71 -11.57 27.06
C ASP A 151 5.49 -11.09 27.88
N GLN A 152 4.30 -11.13 27.27
CA GLN A 152 3.05 -10.67 27.84
C GLN A 152 1.87 -11.35 27.17
N PHE A 153 0.73 -11.30 27.87
CA PHE A 153 -0.56 -11.67 27.32
C PHE A 153 -0.97 -10.72 26.19
N ILE A 154 -1.41 -11.25 25.05
CA ILE A 154 -1.93 -10.45 23.94
C ILE A 154 -3.40 -10.81 23.71
N MET A 155 -4.26 -9.80 23.72
CA MET A 155 -5.67 -9.93 23.36
C MET A 155 -5.93 -9.12 22.11
N GLN A 156 -6.59 -9.73 21.14
CA GLN A 156 -7.32 -9.02 20.10
C GLN A 156 -8.76 -8.85 20.60
N TYR A 157 -9.24 -7.61 20.75
CA TYR A 157 -10.57 -7.35 21.27
C TYR A 157 -11.27 -6.26 20.47
N GLN A 158 -12.40 -6.61 19.86
CA GLN A 158 -13.23 -5.67 19.09
C GLN A 158 -12.44 -4.82 18.09
N GLU A 159 -11.43 -5.42 17.46
CA GLU A 159 -10.61 -4.80 16.43
C GLU A 159 -10.43 -5.77 15.26
N THR A 160 -10.15 -5.23 14.08
CA THR A 160 -9.89 -6.02 12.88
C THR A 160 -8.54 -6.72 12.93
N ASP A 161 -8.32 -7.70 12.05
CA ASP A 161 -7.01 -8.36 11.93
C ASP A 161 -5.93 -7.37 11.49
N TRP A 162 -6.25 -6.43 10.62
CA TRP A 162 -5.34 -5.36 10.21
C TRP A 162 -4.96 -4.45 11.38
N THR A 163 -5.94 -3.96 12.14
CA THR A 163 -5.71 -3.09 13.30
C THR A 163 -4.89 -3.81 14.37
N PHE A 164 -5.25 -5.08 14.64
CA PHE A 164 -4.52 -5.94 15.56
C PHE A 164 -3.05 -6.11 15.14
N LEU A 165 -2.80 -6.45 13.88
CA LEU A 165 -1.44 -6.64 13.36
C LEU A 165 -0.64 -5.33 13.35
N LYS A 166 -1.27 -4.17 13.05
CA LYS A 166 -0.63 -2.85 13.17
C LYS A 166 -0.21 -2.58 14.61
N ARG A 167 -1.09 -2.84 15.58
CA ARG A 167 -0.79 -2.70 17.01
C ARG A 167 0.30 -3.67 17.46
N LEU A 168 0.32 -4.88 16.93
CA LEU A 168 1.35 -5.87 17.24
C LEU A 168 2.73 -5.45 16.70
N ALA A 169 2.78 -4.95 15.46
CA ALA A 169 4.01 -4.43 14.86
C ALA A 169 4.56 -3.19 15.62
N SER A 170 3.67 -2.33 16.14
CA SER A 170 4.09 -1.13 16.86
C SER A 170 4.83 -1.43 18.17
N HIS A 171 4.65 -2.61 18.77
CA HIS A 171 5.41 -3.05 19.95
C HIS A 171 6.93 -3.10 19.72
N VAL A 172 7.37 -3.21 18.46
CA VAL A 172 8.77 -3.18 18.05
C VAL A 172 9.09 -1.97 17.16
N GLY A 173 8.20 -0.97 17.13
CA GLY A 173 8.38 0.23 16.30
C GLY A 173 8.23 -0.02 14.79
N ALA A 174 7.63 -1.15 14.40
CA ALA A 174 7.43 -1.52 13.00
C ALA A 174 6.05 -1.11 12.47
N LEU A 175 5.96 -1.02 11.15
CA LEU A 175 4.72 -0.79 10.40
C LEU A 175 4.45 -1.97 9.46
N LEU A 176 3.22 -2.09 8.98
CA LEU A 176 2.86 -3.10 7.98
C LEU A 176 2.99 -2.54 6.56
N VAL A 177 3.28 -3.40 5.59
CA VAL A 177 3.27 -3.02 4.17
C VAL A 177 2.48 -4.05 3.38
N PRO A 178 1.46 -3.66 2.60
CA PRO A 178 0.73 -4.62 1.78
C PRO A 178 1.52 -5.03 0.53
N ASN A 179 1.43 -6.31 0.15
CA ASN A 179 1.83 -6.76 -1.18
C ASN A 179 0.79 -6.37 -2.21
N ILE A 180 1.18 -5.47 -3.11
CA ILE A 180 0.32 -4.95 -4.17
C ILE A 180 0.56 -5.65 -5.51
N VAL A 181 1.37 -6.71 -5.56
CA VAL A 181 1.59 -7.52 -6.78
C VAL A 181 1.12 -8.96 -6.59
N SER A 182 0.12 -9.16 -5.74
CA SER A 182 -0.51 -10.44 -5.45
C SER A 182 -2.01 -10.26 -5.21
N HIS A 183 -2.81 -11.27 -5.56
CA HIS A 183 -4.25 -11.33 -5.25
C HIS A 183 -4.58 -11.89 -3.87
N HIS A 184 -3.56 -12.09 -3.03
CA HIS A 184 -3.70 -12.58 -1.67
C HIS A 184 -3.34 -11.48 -0.66
N ALA A 185 -3.86 -11.60 0.56
CA ALA A 185 -3.54 -10.71 1.67
C ALA A 185 -2.14 -11.01 2.23
N GLN A 186 -1.12 -10.65 1.45
CA GLN A 186 0.28 -10.80 1.83
C GLN A 186 0.83 -9.48 2.35
N ILE A 187 1.64 -9.53 3.41
CA ILE A 187 2.14 -8.33 4.09
C ILE A 187 3.64 -8.44 4.43
N TRP A 188 4.34 -7.31 4.48
CA TRP A 188 5.59 -7.20 5.23
C TRP A 188 5.31 -6.64 6.62
N ILE A 189 6.11 -7.07 7.57
CA ILE A 189 6.18 -6.53 8.92
C ILE A 189 7.53 -5.85 9.04
N GLY A 190 7.52 -4.54 9.20
CA GLY A 190 8.70 -3.71 9.07
C GLY A 190 8.90 -3.18 7.65
N ILE A 191 10.07 -2.59 7.44
CA ILE A 191 10.45 -1.99 6.17
C ILE A 191 11.08 -3.08 5.29
N PRO A 192 10.61 -3.30 4.05
CA PRO A 192 11.25 -4.23 3.13
C PRO A 192 12.71 -3.86 2.89
N GLN A 193 13.59 -4.86 2.72
CA GLN A 193 14.98 -4.61 2.39
C GLN A 193 15.13 -3.81 1.09
N ALA A 194 16.02 -2.82 1.13
CA ALA A 194 16.28 -1.94 0.00
C ALA A 194 16.74 -2.74 -1.22
N ARG A 195 16.13 -2.46 -2.37
CA ARG A 195 16.53 -3.05 -3.66
C ARG A 195 17.36 -2.06 -4.47
N GLN A 196 17.18 -0.77 -4.20
CA GLN A 196 17.87 0.32 -4.85
C GLN A 196 18.43 1.30 -3.82
N HIS A 197 19.57 1.90 -4.18
CA HIS A 197 20.18 3.01 -3.44
C HIS A 197 20.39 4.15 -4.43
N ILE A 198 19.66 5.25 -4.26
CA ILE A 198 19.79 6.43 -5.12
C ILE A 198 20.45 7.58 -4.36
N GLN A 199 21.06 8.51 -5.10
CA GLN A 199 21.59 9.74 -4.55
C GLN A 199 20.76 10.91 -5.04
N LEU A 200 20.14 11.65 -4.12
CA LEU A 200 19.30 12.80 -4.46
C LEU A 200 20.19 14.04 -4.67
N LYS A 201 20.74 14.17 -5.89
CA LYS A 201 21.53 15.32 -6.35
C LYS A 201 20.74 16.08 -7.41
N GLU A 202 20.65 17.40 -7.28
CA GLU A 202 20.06 18.29 -8.29
C GLU A 202 18.59 18.02 -8.64
N VAL A 203 17.89 17.21 -7.83
CA VAL A 203 16.45 16.95 -7.99
C VAL A 203 15.66 17.91 -7.09
N PRO A 204 14.70 18.68 -7.65
CA PRO A 204 13.80 19.49 -6.85
C PRO A 204 13.00 18.62 -5.87
N PHE A 205 12.89 19.07 -4.62
CA PHE A 205 12.13 18.38 -3.59
C PHE A 205 11.34 19.36 -2.73
N THR A 206 10.29 18.87 -2.10
CA THR A 206 9.54 19.57 -1.05
C THR A 206 9.91 18.99 0.31
N LEU A 207 10.13 19.86 1.28
CA LEU A 207 10.35 19.49 2.68
C LEU A 207 9.08 19.75 3.49
N GLN A 208 8.58 18.73 4.17
CA GLN A 208 7.44 18.88 5.09
C GLN A 208 7.83 18.39 6.47
N ARG A 209 7.44 19.12 7.52
CA ARG A 209 7.57 18.69 8.91
C ARG A 209 6.21 18.74 9.59
N LYS A 210 5.79 17.61 10.17
CA LYS A 210 4.54 17.54 10.94
C LYS A 210 4.83 17.81 12.41
N ILE A 211 4.39 18.96 12.91
CA ILE A 211 4.68 19.40 14.29
C ILE A 211 3.71 18.78 15.30
N ALA A 212 2.42 18.68 14.99
CA ALA A 212 1.43 18.19 15.94
C ALA A 212 1.70 16.74 16.43
N PRO A 213 2.03 15.76 15.57
CA PRO A 213 2.35 14.40 16.03
C PRO A 213 3.62 14.34 16.91
N TYR A 214 4.59 15.22 16.66
CA TYR A 214 5.79 15.34 17.49
C TYR A 214 5.43 15.85 18.89
N LEU A 215 4.64 16.92 18.99
CA LEU A 215 4.23 17.48 20.28
C LEU A 215 3.39 16.50 21.10
N ASP A 216 2.50 15.75 20.45
CA ASP A 216 1.71 14.71 21.12
C ASP A 216 2.61 13.59 21.68
N GLN A 217 3.60 13.14 20.90
CA GLN A 217 4.53 12.11 21.36
C GLN A 217 5.46 12.60 22.49
N GLU A 218 5.93 13.85 22.40
CA GLU A 218 6.76 14.48 23.44
C GLU A 218 5.98 14.62 24.76
N ALA A 219 4.71 15.06 24.70
CA ALA A 219 3.84 15.19 25.86
C ALA A 219 3.54 13.84 26.53
N ASN A 220 3.46 12.76 25.77
CA ASN A 220 3.16 11.42 26.26
C ASN A 220 4.42 10.58 26.62
N GLY A 221 5.58 11.22 26.76
CA GLY A 221 6.76 10.63 27.42
C GLY A 221 7.61 9.69 26.57
N TRP A 222 7.37 9.60 25.25
CA TRP A 222 8.21 8.82 24.33
C TRP A 222 9.46 9.62 23.91
N LYS A 223 10.44 9.67 24.81
CA LYS A 223 11.66 10.51 24.72
C LYS A 223 12.68 10.12 23.64
N SER A 224 12.41 9.14 22.78
CA SER A 224 13.39 8.67 21.78
C SER A 224 13.25 9.30 20.40
N ALA A 225 12.15 9.99 20.08
CA ALA A 225 11.93 10.56 18.76
C ALA A 225 12.41 12.01 18.69
N ALA A 226 13.27 12.31 17.72
CA ALA A 226 13.68 13.67 17.41
C ALA A 226 12.65 14.34 16.50
N ILE A 227 12.53 15.66 16.56
CA ILE A 227 11.68 16.42 15.63
C ILE A 227 12.03 16.16 14.14
N GLY A 228 13.29 15.76 13.87
CA GLY A 228 13.74 15.32 12.55
C GLY A 228 13.01 14.08 12.02
N ASP A 229 12.55 13.19 12.90
CA ASP A 229 11.86 11.96 12.50
C ASP A 229 10.50 12.24 11.83
N TYR A 230 9.94 13.42 12.10
CA TYR A 230 8.68 13.93 11.53
C TYR A 230 8.89 14.79 10.27
N THR A 231 10.11 14.80 9.74
CA THR A 231 10.44 15.45 8.47
C THR A 231 10.35 14.45 7.31
N ARG A 232 9.63 14.83 6.25
CA ARG A 232 9.45 14.10 4.98
C ARG A 232 10.01 14.92 3.83
N TYR A 233 10.71 14.25 2.91
CA TYR A 233 11.09 14.80 1.61
C TYR A 233 10.15 14.23 0.54
N THR A 234 9.75 15.03 -0.42
CA THR A 234 8.95 14.58 -1.57
C THR A 234 9.63 15.04 -2.85
N PHE A 235 9.85 14.14 -3.80
CA PHE A 235 10.46 14.45 -5.09
C PHE A 235 9.83 13.63 -6.23
N GLU A 236 10.12 14.02 -7.46
CA GLU A 236 9.75 13.24 -8.64
C GLU A 236 10.97 12.45 -9.13
N TRP A 237 10.77 11.24 -9.64
CA TRP A 237 11.86 10.37 -10.07
C TRP A 237 11.43 9.50 -11.23
N ASP A 238 12.27 9.39 -12.27
CA ASP A 238 11.86 8.74 -13.51
C ASP A 238 11.80 7.21 -13.42
N GLN A 239 12.44 6.61 -12.42
CA GLN A 239 12.45 5.16 -12.22
C GLN A 239 11.57 4.73 -11.04
N MET A 240 10.91 3.59 -11.17
CA MET A 240 10.03 3.06 -10.13
C MET A 240 10.82 2.66 -8.87
N LEU A 241 10.75 3.49 -7.83
CA LEU A 241 11.24 3.15 -6.50
C LEU A 241 10.20 2.31 -5.74
N GLN A 242 10.68 1.44 -4.86
CA GLN A 242 9.88 0.60 -3.98
C GLN A 242 9.94 1.13 -2.54
N LEU A 243 8.93 0.79 -1.75
CA LEU A 243 9.00 1.01 -0.31
C LEU A 243 10.18 0.22 0.25
N GLY A 244 10.98 0.88 1.10
CA GLY A 244 12.23 0.31 1.61
C GLY A 244 13.49 0.69 0.83
N ASP A 245 13.37 1.19 -0.40
CA ASP A 245 14.56 1.69 -1.14
C ASP A 245 15.21 2.87 -0.41
N GLU A 246 16.53 2.98 -0.56
CA GLU A 246 17.34 3.96 0.15
C GLU A 246 17.67 5.17 -0.72
N VAL A 247 17.67 6.34 -0.08
CA VAL A 247 18.01 7.62 -0.72
C VAL A 247 19.06 8.32 0.12
N LYS A 248 20.21 8.60 -0.47
CA LYS A 248 21.30 9.34 0.17
C LYS A 248 21.21 10.83 -0.13
N ARG A 249 21.25 11.66 0.91
CA ARG A 249 21.30 13.12 0.82
C ARG A 249 22.07 13.70 2.00
N ASN A 250 23.00 14.62 1.73
CA ASN A 250 23.79 15.33 2.75
C ASN A 250 24.42 14.43 3.83
N HIS A 251 24.99 13.29 3.42
CA HIS A 251 25.57 12.24 4.29
C HIS A 251 24.58 11.46 5.16
N GLU A 252 23.28 11.73 5.04
CA GLU A 252 22.22 10.95 5.67
C GLU A 252 21.60 9.98 4.66
N THR A 253 21.15 8.84 5.18
CA THR A 253 20.39 7.84 4.41
C THR A 253 18.95 7.86 4.87
N TYR A 254 18.06 7.97 3.89
CA TYR A 254 16.62 8.01 4.05
C TYR A 254 16.01 6.78 3.39
N VAL A 255 14.77 6.46 3.75
CA VAL A 255 14.02 5.33 3.19
C VAL A 255 12.74 5.82 2.52
N ILE A 256 12.39 5.23 1.37
CA ILE A 256 11.08 5.42 0.74
C ILE A 256 10.00 4.78 1.62
N THR A 257 9.08 5.59 2.14
CA THR A 257 7.95 5.07 2.95
C THR A 257 6.60 5.31 2.30
N LYS A 258 6.56 6.09 1.23
CA LYS A 258 5.38 6.32 0.42
C LYS A 258 5.80 6.46 -1.04
N ARG A 259 4.95 6.04 -1.96
CA ARG A 259 5.12 6.32 -3.38
C ARG A 259 3.77 6.58 -4.02
N GLU A 260 3.77 7.46 -5.01
CA GLU A 260 2.58 7.80 -5.77
C GLU A 260 2.87 7.66 -7.25
N GLY A 261 2.00 6.99 -7.99
CA GLY A 261 2.10 6.87 -9.45
C GLY A 261 0.94 7.61 -10.08
N GLN A 262 1.20 8.45 -11.09
CA GLN A 262 0.15 9.20 -11.78
C GLN A 262 0.32 9.13 -13.29
N LEU A 263 -0.78 8.96 -14.01
CA LEU A 263 -0.78 9.12 -15.46
C LEU A 263 -0.78 10.61 -15.81
N ILE A 264 0.31 11.09 -16.42
CA ILE A 264 0.43 12.45 -16.94
C ILE A 264 0.11 12.42 -18.43
N ARG A 265 -0.92 13.18 -18.84
CA ARG A 265 -1.18 13.43 -20.27
C ARG A 265 -0.20 14.52 -20.73
N GLY A 266 0.70 14.14 -21.63
CA GLY A 266 1.54 15.07 -22.38
C GLY A 266 0.78 15.70 -23.54
#